data_AF-A0A4U1FKU1-F1
#
_entry.id   AF-A0A4U1FKU1-F1
#
_cell.length_a   1.000
_cell.length_b   1.000
_cell.length_c   1.000
_cell.angle_alpha   90.00
_cell.angle_beta   90.00
_cell.angle_gamma   90.00
#
_symmetry.space_group_name_H-M   'P 1'
#
loop_
_entity.id
_entity.type
_entity.pdbx_description
1 polymer ?
#
loop_
_entity_poly.entity_id
_entity_poly.type
_entity_poly.pdbx_seq_one_letter_code
_entity_poly.pdbx_strand_id
1 'polypeptide(L)'
;QGVNNAEKFDYVMQFLNKMAGNEYVGFSNATFQSERESGDRNFAIGYYLKEKKCFPEGTDMVGILDFYFQLCSIEVTCESASVMAATLANGGFCPITGERVLSPEAVRNTLSLMHSCGMYDFSGQFAFHVGLPAKSGVAGGILLVVPNVMGMMCWSPPLDKMGNSVKGIHFCHDLVSLCNFHNYDNLRHFAKKLDPRREGGDQR
;
A
#
# COMPACT_ATOMS: atom_id res chain seq x y z
N GLN A 1 -9.22 1.13 -31.28
CA GLN A 1 -10.27 1.39 -30.27
C GLN A 1 -9.61 1.30 -28.92
N GLY A 2 -9.66 2.35 -28.10
CA GLY A 2 -9.03 2.35 -26.78
C GLY A 2 -9.79 1.44 -25.82
N VAL A 3 -9.07 0.80 -24.90
CA VAL A 3 -9.64 0.00 -23.81
C VAL A 3 -10.58 0.89 -22.99
N ASN A 4 -11.84 0.46 -22.81
CA ASN A 4 -12.83 1.24 -22.08
C ASN A 4 -12.60 1.13 -20.55
N ASN A 5 -13.23 1.99 -19.74
CA ASN A 5 -12.98 2.00 -18.29
C ASN A 5 -13.42 0.72 -17.57
N ALA A 6 -14.45 0.02 -18.06
CA ALA A 6 -14.87 -1.25 -17.48
C ALA A 6 -13.78 -2.32 -17.64
N GLU A 7 -13.21 -2.44 -18.86
CA GLU A 7 -12.10 -3.37 -19.13
C GLU A 7 -10.85 -3.03 -18.29
N LYS A 8 -10.55 -1.74 -18.08
CA LYS A 8 -9.45 -1.32 -17.20
C LYS A 8 -9.71 -1.71 -15.74
N PHE A 9 -10.94 -1.54 -15.26
CA PHE A 9 -11.31 -1.90 -13.90
C PHE A 9 -11.24 -3.40 -13.68
N ASP A 10 -11.80 -4.20 -14.59
CA ASP A 10 -11.74 -5.66 -14.53
C ASP A 10 -10.29 -6.16 -14.56
N TYR A 11 -9.44 -5.56 -15.40
CA TYR A 11 -8.01 -5.88 -15.44
C TYR A 11 -7.34 -5.64 -14.08
N VAL A 12 -7.60 -4.50 -13.44
CA VAL A 12 -7.03 -4.20 -12.11
C VAL A 12 -7.61 -5.11 -11.03
N MET A 13 -8.90 -5.39 -11.05
CA MET A 13 -9.53 -6.32 -10.10
C MET A 13 -8.93 -7.72 -10.20
N GLN A 14 -8.75 -8.24 -11.42
CA GLN A 14 -8.06 -9.51 -11.64
C GLN A 14 -6.62 -9.48 -11.12
N PHE A 15 -5.93 -8.36 -11.31
CA PHE A 15 -4.57 -8.16 -10.81
C PHE A 15 -4.52 -8.19 -9.27
N LEU A 16 -5.43 -7.48 -8.60
CA LEU A 16 -5.51 -7.43 -7.14
C LEU A 16 -5.94 -8.78 -6.54
N ASN A 17 -6.86 -9.51 -7.20
CA ASN A 17 -7.22 -10.87 -6.80
C ASN A 17 -5.99 -11.79 -6.78
N LYS A 18 -5.12 -11.72 -7.80
CA LYS A 18 -3.86 -12.47 -7.81
C LYS A 18 -2.93 -12.06 -6.66
N MET A 19 -2.80 -10.76 -6.40
CA MET A 19 -1.97 -10.26 -5.29
C MET A 19 -2.49 -10.75 -3.93
N ALA A 20 -3.81 -10.86 -3.76
CA ALA A 20 -4.47 -11.33 -2.54
C ALA A 20 -4.62 -12.87 -2.49
N GLY A 21 -4.14 -13.61 -3.48
CA GLY A 21 -4.31 -15.07 -3.55
C GLY A 21 -5.77 -15.52 -3.63
N ASN A 22 -6.61 -14.73 -4.30
CA ASN A 22 -8.07 -14.91 -4.44
C ASN A 22 -8.88 -14.78 -3.14
N GLU A 23 -8.31 -14.14 -2.11
CA GLU A 23 -9.09 -13.66 -0.96
C GLU A 23 -9.93 -12.41 -1.31
N TYR A 24 -10.66 -11.87 -0.34
CA TYR A 24 -11.64 -10.80 -0.55
C TYR A 24 -11.05 -9.54 -1.22
N VAL A 25 -11.58 -9.22 -2.41
CA VAL A 25 -11.42 -7.92 -3.08
C VAL A 25 -12.80 -7.49 -3.56
N GLY A 26 -13.37 -6.47 -2.91
CA GLY A 26 -14.71 -5.96 -3.16
C GLY A 26 -14.71 -4.59 -3.83
N PHE A 27 -15.89 -3.97 -3.90
CA PHE A 27 -16.06 -2.62 -4.43
C PHE A 27 -17.25 -1.92 -3.77
N SER A 28 -17.00 -0.74 -3.20
CA SER A 28 -18.03 0.12 -2.61
C SER A 28 -18.52 1.13 -3.65
N ASN A 29 -19.66 0.84 -4.29
CA ASN A 29 -20.30 1.81 -5.17
C ASN A 29 -20.73 3.08 -4.40
N ALA A 30 -21.12 2.98 -3.13
CA ALA A 30 -21.50 4.13 -2.32
C ALA A 30 -20.31 5.10 -2.12
N THR A 31 -19.13 4.55 -1.80
CA THR A 31 -17.89 5.35 -1.69
C THR A 31 -17.54 5.99 -3.03
N PHE A 32 -17.62 5.23 -4.14
CA PHE A 32 -17.35 5.76 -5.48
C PHE A 32 -18.23 6.96 -5.84
N GLN A 33 -19.55 6.86 -5.61
CA GLN A 33 -20.46 7.98 -5.88
C GLN A 33 -20.11 9.20 -5.02
N SER A 34 -19.87 8.99 -3.72
CA SER A 34 -19.52 10.08 -2.79
C SER A 34 -18.18 10.75 -3.13
N GLU A 35 -17.14 9.99 -3.47
CA GLU A 35 -15.83 10.50 -3.88
C GLU A 35 -15.91 11.30 -5.17
N ARG A 36 -16.73 10.84 -6.12
CA ARG A 36 -16.97 11.54 -7.38
C ARG A 36 -17.74 12.85 -7.17
N GLU A 37 -18.79 12.84 -6.34
CA GLU A 37 -19.63 14.01 -6.07
C GLU A 37 -18.87 15.11 -5.30
N SER A 38 -17.97 14.73 -4.38
CA SER A 38 -17.15 15.65 -3.58
C SER A 38 -15.75 15.90 -4.16
N GLY A 39 -15.48 15.44 -5.38
CA GLY A 39 -14.16 15.34 -5.98
C GLY A 39 -13.53 16.63 -6.48
N ASP A 40 -14.04 17.82 -6.13
CA ASP A 40 -13.65 19.12 -6.71
C ASP A 40 -12.13 19.34 -6.74
N ARG A 41 -11.43 19.01 -5.63
CA ARG A 41 -9.97 19.14 -5.54
C ARG A 41 -9.25 18.20 -6.52
N ASN A 42 -9.77 16.99 -6.71
CA ASN A 42 -9.20 16.02 -7.65
C ASN A 42 -9.46 16.44 -9.10
N PHE A 43 -10.63 17.02 -9.40
CA PHE A 43 -10.90 17.63 -10.71
C PHE A 43 -9.97 18.80 -11.00
N ALA A 44 -9.72 19.69 -10.03
CA ALA A 44 -8.77 20.79 -10.20
C ALA A 44 -7.36 20.29 -10.55
N ILE A 45 -6.88 19.22 -9.89
CA ILE A 45 -5.62 18.57 -10.24
C ILE A 45 -5.67 18.00 -11.66
N GLY A 46 -6.76 17.32 -12.04
CA GLY A 46 -6.94 16.78 -13.38
C GLY A 46 -6.86 17.85 -14.48
N TYR A 47 -7.54 18.98 -14.30
CA TYR A 47 -7.44 20.12 -15.23
C TYR A 47 -6.03 20.70 -15.29
N TYR A 48 -5.36 20.86 -14.14
CA TYR A 48 -3.98 21.35 -14.08
C TYR A 48 -3.00 20.41 -14.82
N LEU A 49 -3.10 19.11 -14.60
CA LEU A 49 -2.28 18.09 -15.29
C LEU A 49 -2.53 18.10 -16.81
N LYS A 50 -3.78 18.31 -17.24
CA LYS A 50 -4.14 18.42 -18.65
C LYS A 50 -3.52 19.66 -19.29
N GLU A 51 -3.60 20.81 -18.62
CA GLU A 51 -2.98 22.07 -19.08
C GLU A 51 -1.46 21.92 -19.22
N LYS A 52 -0.81 21.27 -18.24
CA LYS A 52 0.64 21.02 -18.24
C LYS A 52 1.10 19.86 -19.11
N LYS A 53 0.18 19.26 -19.90
CA LYS A 53 0.47 18.13 -20.82
C LYS A 53 1.14 16.94 -20.11
N CYS A 54 0.72 16.66 -18.88
CA CYS A 54 1.25 15.52 -18.10
C CYS A 54 0.66 14.18 -18.55
N PHE A 55 -0.47 14.20 -19.27
CA PHE A 55 -1.10 12.97 -19.78
C PHE A 55 -0.56 12.58 -21.16
N PRO A 56 -0.55 11.27 -21.49
CA PRO A 56 -0.35 10.81 -22.85
C PRO A 56 -1.36 11.44 -23.82
N GLU A 57 -0.96 11.56 -25.09
CA GLU A 57 -1.81 12.11 -26.13
C GLU A 57 -3.12 11.30 -26.28
N GLY A 58 -4.25 12.01 -26.48
CA GLY A 58 -5.57 11.39 -26.60
C GLY A 58 -6.22 10.94 -25.28
N THR A 59 -5.63 11.25 -24.13
CA THR A 59 -6.23 10.93 -22.82
C THR A 59 -7.50 11.73 -22.53
N ASP A 60 -8.61 11.02 -22.25
CA ASP A 60 -9.81 11.61 -21.66
C ASP A 60 -9.63 11.78 -20.13
N MET A 61 -9.31 13.00 -19.71
CA MET A 61 -9.05 13.34 -18.31
C MET A 61 -10.25 13.02 -17.39
N VAL A 62 -11.48 13.29 -17.82
CA VAL A 62 -12.67 13.06 -16.98
C VAL A 62 -12.89 11.56 -16.80
N GLY A 63 -12.79 10.78 -17.89
CA GLY A 63 -12.83 9.33 -17.81
C GLY A 63 -11.71 8.74 -16.96
N ILE A 64 -10.50 9.32 -16.95
CA ILE A 64 -9.41 8.88 -16.07
C ILE A 64 -9.69 9.19 -14.59
N LEU A 65 -10.30 10.35 -14.27
CA LEU A 65 -10.71 10.65 -12.90
C LEU A 65 -11.82 9.72 -12.41
N ASP A 66 -12.81 9.40 -13.25
CA ASP A 66 -13.82 8.38 -12.93
C ASP A 66 -13.17 7.03 -12.61
N PHE A 67 -12.18 6.62 -13.41
CA PHE A 67 -11.43 5.39 -13.15
C PHE A 67 -10.61 5.48 -11.85
N TYR A 68 -9.99 6.62 -11.57
CA TYR A 68 -9.28 6.86 -10.30
C TYR A 68 -10.20 6.69 -9.09
N PHE A 69 -11.41 7.28 -9.12
CA PHE A 69 -12.38 7.14 -8.04
C PHE A 69 -12.86 5.69 -7.85
N GLN A 70 -12.99 4.92 -8.94
CA GLN A 70 -13.30 3.50 -8.86
C GLN A 70 -12.19 2.74 -8.13
N LEU A 71 -10.92 2.98 -8.46
CA LEU A 71 -9.79 2.30 -7.80
C LEU A 71 -9.71 2.64 -6.29
N CYS A 72 -10.00 3.88 -5.90
CA CYS A 72 -10.06 4.28 -4.50
C CYS A 72 -11.21 3.64 -3.71
N SER A 73 -12.21 3.10 -4.41
CA SER A 73 -13.41 2.49 -3.82
C SER A 73 -13.36 0.97 -3.80
N ILE A 74 -12.24 0.37 -4.19
CA ILE A 74 -11.99 -1.07 -4.02
C ILE A 74 -11.88 -1.39 -2.53
N GLU A 75 -12.57 -2.45 -2.12
CA GLU A 75 -12.60 -2.89 -0.73
C GLU A 75 -11.68 -4.08 -0.50
N VAL A 76 -11.08 -4.12 0.68
CA VAL A 76 -10.24 -5.23 1.15
C VAL A 76 -10.51 -5.45 2.63
N THR A 77 -10.09 -6.61 3.14
CA THR A 77 -10.03 -6.89 4.57
C THR A 77 -8.57 -6.82 5.05
N CYS A 78 -8.34 -6.78 6.36
CA CYS A 78 -6.97 -6.91 6.89
C CYS A 78 -6.31 -8.21 6.45
N GLU A 79 -7.08 -9.30 6.37
CA GLU A 79 -6.61 -10.62 5.93
C GLU A 79 -6.14 -10.55 4.47
N SER A 80 -7.03 -10.19 3.55
CA SER A 80 -6.70 -10.16 2.12
C SER A 80 -5.62 -9.14 1.75
N ALA A 81 -5.63 -7.97 2.39
CA ALA A 81 -4.60 -6.97 2.16
C ALA A 81 -3.23 -7.35 2.76
N SER A 82 -3.19 -8.16 3.83
CA SER A 82 -1.94 -8.69 4.35
C SER A 82 -1.27 -9.63 3.34
N VAL A 83 -2.05 -10.41 2.58
CA VAL A 83 -1.54 -11.25 1.48
C VAL A 83 -1.02 -10.38 0.33
N MET A 84 -1.71 -9.29 -0.02
CA MET A 84 -1.20 -8.33 -1.02
C MET A 84 0.15 -7.74 -0.61
N ALA A 85 0.29 -7.31 0.66
CA ALA A 85 1.55 -6.85 1.20
C ALA A 85 2.62 -7.95 1.20
N ALA A 86 2.24 -9.19 1.50
CA ALA A 86 3.15 -10.32 1.56
C ALA A 86 3.65 -10.71 0.15
N THR A 87 2.81 -10.55 -0.87
CA THR A 87 3.21 -10.66 -2.28
C THR A 87 4.33 -9.67 -2.62
N LEU A 88 4.26 -8.43 -2.10
CA LEU A 88 5.34 -7.46 -2.24
C LEU A 88 6.59 -7.84 -1.40
N ALA A 89 6.38 -8.32 -0.17
CA ALA A 89 7.46 -8.80 0.70
C ALA A 89 8.24 -9.97 0.08
N ASN A 90 7.57 -10.78 -0.73
CA ASN A 90 8.05 -12.01 -1.35
C ASN A 90 8.44 -11.82 -2.84
N GLY A 91 8.94 -10.62 -3.19
CA GLY A 91 9.52 -10.37 -4.52
C GLY A 91 8.53 -10.45 -5.69
N GLY A 92 7.23 -10.29 -5.43
CA GLY A 92 6.17 -10.32 -6.44
C GLY A 92 5.50 -11.67 -6.62
N PHE A 93 5.79 -12.66 -5.76
CA PHE A 93 5.13 -13.95 -5.73
C PHE A 93 4.10 -14.02 -4.61
N CYS A 94 2.86 -14.37 -4.93
CA CYS A 94 1.83 -14.55 -3.91
C CYS A 94 2.22 -15.75 -3.02
N PRO A 95 2.39 -15.55 -1.70
CA PRO A 95 2.96 -16.59 -0.84
C PRO A 95 2.04 -17.78 -0.60
N ILE A 96 0.72 -17.59 -0.76
CA ILE A 96 -0.29 -18.64 -0.52
C ILE A 96 -0.67 -19.41 -1.80
N THR A 97 -0.34 -18.89 -2.99
CA THR A 97 -0.61 -19.58 -4.27
C THR A 97 0.66 -19.97 -5.03
N GLY A 98 1.80 -19.32 -4.75
CA GLY A 98 3.04 -19.48 -5.51
C GLY A 98 3.05 -18.77 -6.87
N GLU A 99 1.98 -18.09 -7.26
CA GLU A 99 1.88 -17.39 -8.54
C GLU A 99 2.79 -16.16 -8.58
N ARG A 100 3.52 -15.96 -9.69
CA ARG A 100 4.24 -14.70 -9.96
C ARG A 100 3.23 -13.65 -10.43
N VAL A 101 2.99 -12.63 -9.62
CA VAL A 101 2.03 -11.56 -9.89
C VAL A 101 2.72 -10.30 -10.42
N LEU A 102 3.87 -9.96 -9.85
CA LEU A 102 4.63 -8.75 -10.19
C LEU A 102 6.04 -9.09 -10.65
N SER A 103 6.61 -8.24 -11.50
CA SER A 103 8.03 -8.34 -11.84
C SER A 103 8.90 -7.88 -10.67
N PRO A 104 10.16 -8.38 -10.56
CA PRO A 104 11.08 -7.93 -9.50
C PRO A 104 11.35 -6.42 -9.53
N GLU A 105 11.39 -5.84 -10.73
CA GLU A 105 11.54 -4.39 -10.91
C GLU A 105 10.35 -3.63 -10.34
N ALA A 106 9.12 -4.04 -10.67
CA ALA A 106 7.91 -3.41 -10.16
C ALA A 106 7.89 -3.44 -8.63
N VAL A 107 8.17 -4.61 -8.02
CA VAL A 107 8.21 -4.75 -6.56
C VAL A 107 9.26 -3.85 -5.93
N ARG A 108 10.50 -3.88 -6.42
CA ARG A 108 11.58 -3.04 -5.90
C ARG A 108 11.22 -1.55 -5.97
N ASN A 109 10.73 -1.10 -7.13
CA ASN A 109 10.40 0.31 -7.34
C ASN A 109 9.24 0.75 -6.41
N THR A 110 8.21 -0.09 -6.28
CA THR A 110 7.07 0.17 -5.37
C THR A 110 7.53 0.25 -3.91
N LEU A 111 8.35 -0.69 -3.44
CA LEU A 111 8.85 -0.68 -2.06
C LEU A 111 9.73 0.53 -1.76
N SER A 112 10.57 0.96 -2.72
CA SER A 112 11.37 2.18 -2.57
C SER A 112 10.49 3.42 -2.43
N LEU A 113 9.45 3.56 -3.26
CA LEU A 113 8.53 4.70 -3.19
C LEU A 113 7.65 4.67 -1.92
N MET A 114 7.21 3.48 -1.49
CA MET A 114 6.50 3.31 -0.22
C MET A 114 7.39 3.74 0.96
N HIS A 115 8.68 3.42 0.93
CA HIS A 115 9.61 3.82 1.99
C HIS A 115 9.76 5.35 2.08
N SER A 116 9.84 6.07 0.96
CA SER A 116 10.10 7.51 0.97
C SER A 116 8.85 8.40 0.96
N CYS A 117 7.71 7.91 0.46
CA CYS A 117 6.52 8.73 0.15
C CYS A 117 5.20 8.12 0.64
N GLY A 118 5.26 7.04 1.41
CA GLY A 118 4.10 6.22 1.73
C GLY A 118 3.11 6.78 2.76
N MET A 119 3.56 7.70 3.61
CA MET A 119 2.87 8.10 4.85
C MET A 119 2.53 9.60 4.89
N TYR A 120 2.24 10.20 3.72
CA TYR A 120 1.99 11.64 3.55
C TYR A 120 3.16 12.47 4.12
N ASP A 121 2.87 13.56 4.84
CA ASP A 121 3.86 14.43 5.46
C ASP A 121 4.66 13.73 6.57
N PHE A 122 4.21 12.57 7.05
CA PHE A 122 4.93 11.75 8.03
C PHE A 122 5.98 10.82 7.40
N SER A 123 6.10 10.77 6.07
CA SER A 123 6.97 9.78 5.37
C SER A 123 8.43 9.85 5.81
N GLY A 124 9.00 11.05 5.98
CA GLY A 124 10.38 11.19 6.43
C GLY A 124 10.62 10.69 7.86
N GLN A 125 9.69 10.97 8.77
CA GLN A 125 9.74 10.51 10.16
C GLN A 125 9.54 8.99 10.25
N PHE A 126 8.61 8.45 9.47
CA PHE A 126 8.36 7.01 9.40
C PHE A 126 9.58 6.27 8.85
N ALA A 127 10.19 6.76 7.78
CA ALA A 127 11.41 6.19 7.21
C ALA A 127 12.58 6.19 8.20
N PHE A 128 12.69 7.22 9.05
CA PHE A 128 13.77 7.34 10.03
C PHE A 128 13.56 6.46 11.27
N HIS A 129 12.34 6.39 11.79
CA HIS A 129 12.06 5.70 13.06
C HIS A 129 11.58 4.26 12.89
N VAL A 130 10.82 3.97 11.84
CA VAL A 130 10.29 2.62 11.55
C VAL A 130 11.13 1.95 10.46
N GLY A 131 11.53 2.69 9.43
CA GLY A 131 12.44 2.19 8.42
C GLY A 131 11.89 1.02 7.60
N LEU A 132 10.58 0.97 7.40
CA LEU A 132 9.90 -0.05 6.61
C LEU A 132 9.10 0.60 5.46
N PRO A 133 8.95 -0.06 4.31
CA PRO A 133 7.99 0.35 3.29
C PRO A 133 6.56 0.25 3.83
N ALA A 134 5.82 1.36 3.82
CA ALA A 134 4.43 1.39 4.22
C ALA A 134 3.58 2.27 3.29
N LYS A 135 2.26 2.11 3.31
CA LYS A 135 1.32 3.04 2.68
C LYS A 135 0.09 3.21 3.57
N SER A 136 -0.21 4.45 3.95
CA SER A 136 -1.45 4.80 4.66
C SER A 136 -2.59 5.17 3.71
N GLY A 137 -3.83 5.08 4.19
CA GLY A 137 -5.01 5.58 3.49
C GLY A 137 -6.02 6.20 4.45
N VAL A 138 -6.87 7.09 3.93
CA VAL A 138 -7.87 7.87 4.70
C VAL A 138 -8.92 6.99 5.39
N ALA A 139 -9.13 5.76 4.92
CA ALA A 139 -9.97 4.77 5.60
C ALA A 139 -9.38 4.26 6.94
N GLY A 140 -8.15 4.65 7.28
CA GLY A 140 -7.43 4.21 8.48
C GLY A 140 -6.60 2.95 8.28
N GLY A 141 -6.39 2.53 7.02
CA GLY A 141 -5.53 1.41 6.66
C GLY A 141 -4.05 1.81 6.60
N ILE A 142 -3.17 0.91 7.03
CA ILE A 142 -1.72 0.98 6.82
C ILE A 142 -1.26 -0.38 6.27
N LEU A 143 -0.91 -0.40 4.99
CA LEU A 143 -0.26 -1.53 4.34
C LEU A 143 1.24 -1.47 4.66
N LEU A 144 1.77 -2.47 5.35
CA LEU A 144 3.17 -2.52 5.80
C LEU A 144 3.87 -3.73 5.20
N VAL A 145 5.09 -3.54 4.73
CA VAL A 145 5.92 -4.62 4.18
C VAL A 145 7.19 -4.74 5.01
N VAL A 146 7.50 -5.96 5.47
CA VAL A 146 8.82 -6.32 5.99
C VAL A 146 9.48 -7.19 4.93
N PRO A 147 10.36 -6.63 4.06
CA PRO A 147 10.89 -7.35 2.92
C PRO A 147 11.55 -8.68 3.32
N ASN A 148 11.23 -9.75 2.59
CA ASN A 148 11.67 -11.13 2.85
C ASN A 148 11.20 -11.75 4.18
N VAL A 149 10.22 -11.15 4.87
CA VAL A 149 9.68 -11.68 6.13
C VAL A 149 8.17 -11.82 6.06
N MET A 150 7.43 -10.71 5.92
CA MET A 150 5.97 -10.73 5.95
C MET A 150 5.36 -9.46 5.35
N GLY A 151 4.08 -9.55 5.00
CA GLY A 151 3.22 -8.39 4.74
C GLY A 151 2.15 -8.28 5.81
N MET A 152 1.72 -7.05 6.09
CA MET A 152 0.70 -6.75 7.10
C MET A 152 -0.26 -5.68 6.61
N MET A 153 -1.49 -5.73 7.09
CA MET A 153 -2.45 -4.63 7.02
C MET A 153 -2.93 -4.30 8.42
N CYS A 154 -2.68 -3.07 8.86
CA CYS A 154 -3.26 -2.52 10.09
C CYS A 154 -4.46 -1.66 9.72
N TRP A 155 -5.55 -1.75 10.48
CA TRP A 155 -6.71 -0.90 10.23
C TRP A 155 -7.30 -0.36 11.53
N SER A 156 -7.37 0.97 11.63
CA SER A 156 -8.16 1.66 12.65
C SER A 156 -8.58 3.03 12.12
N PRO A 157 -9.90 3.32 11.98
CA PRO A 157 -10.39 4.52 11.31
C PRO A 157 -9.89 5.87 11.86
N PRO A 158 -9.69 6.09 13.17
CA PRO A 158 -9.25 7.40 13.66
C PRO A 158 -7.87 7.79 13.14
N LEU A 159 -7.81 8.96 12.49
CA LEU A 159 -6.58 9.51 11.91
C LEU A 159 -5.97 10.60 12.80
N ASP A 160 -4.64 10.74 12.70
CA ASP A 160 -3.91 11.87 13.24
C ASP A 160 -4.04 13.12 12.34
N LYS A 161 -3.33 14.19 12.71
CA LYS A 161 -3.33 15.46 11.97
C LYS A 161 -2.72 15.37 10.57
N MET A 162 -1.97 14.31 10.27
CA MET A 162 -1.32 14.07 8.98
C MET A 162 -2.07 13.04 8.13
N GLY A 163 -3.24 12.57 8.58
CA GLY A 163 -4.09 11.63 7.85
C GLY A 163 -3.68 10.16 8.01
N ASN A 164 -2.88 9.81 9.02
CA ASN A 164 -2.45 8.43 9.27
C ASN A 164 -3.22 7.81 10.45
N SER A 165 -3.49 6.51 10.41
CA SER A 165 -4.16 5.80 11.51
C SER A 165 -3.34 5.90 12.81
N VAL A 166 -3.93 6.46 13.86
CA VAL A 166 -3.24 6.67 15.16
C VAL A 166 -2.73 5.35 15.73
N LYS A 167 -3.60 4.33 15.77
CA LYS A 167 -3.24 3.00 16.30
C LYS A 167 -2.26 2.28 15.39
N GLY A 168 -2.43 2.42 14.07
CA GLY A 168 -1.52 1.80 13.11
C GLY A 168 -0.09 2.34 13.20
N ILE A 169 0.07 3.66 13.34
CA ILE A 169 1.39 4.28 13.55
C ILE A 169 2.02 3.79 14.85
N HIS A 170 1.28 3.82 15.97
CA HIS A 170 1.79 3.35 17.26
C HIS A 170 2.24 1.88 17.18
N PHE A 171 1.43 1.02 16.58
CA PHE A 171 1.78 -0.39 16.35
C PHE A 171 3.07 -0.56 15.54
N CYS A 172 3.26 0.22 14.45
CA CYS A 172 4.46 0.13 13.63
C CYS A 172 5.73 0.50 14.41
N HIS A 173 5.66 1.53 15.27
CA HIS A 173 6.77 1.90 16.15
C HIS A 173 7.10 0.80 17.15
N ASP A 174 6.10 0.22 17.80
CA ASP A 174 6.30 -0.83 18.80
C ASP A 174 6.86 -2.10 18.15
N LEU A 175 6.35 -2.47 16.97
CA LEU A 175 6.84 -3.62 16.21
C LEU A 175 8.33 -3.52 15.91
N VAL A 176 8.81 -2.36 15.43
CA VAL A 176 10.23 -2.15 15.11
C VAL A 176 11.09 -1.88 16.35
N SER A 177 10.49 -1.38 17.43
CA SER A 177 11.20 -1.24 18.71
C SER A 177 11.43 -2.60 19.37
N LEU A 178 10.48 -3.53 19.21
CA LEU A 178 10.56 -4.89 19.70
C LEU A 178 11.42 -5.79 18.80
N CYS A 179 11.15 -5.79 17.49
CA CYS A 179 11.78 -6.68 16.51
C CYS A 179 12.84 -5.94 15.68
N ASN A 180 13.95 -6.61 15.33
CA ASN A 180 15.02 -6.05 14.50
C ASN A 180 14.64 -5.97 13.00
N PHE A 181 13.51 -5.31 12.71
CA PHE A 181 12.93 -5.16 11.38
C PHE A 181 13.25 -3.84 10.70
N HIS A 182 13.83 -2.85 11.39
CA HIS A 182 14.23 -1.62 10.74
C HIS A 182 15.18 -1.95 9.56
N ASN A 183 15.04 -1.29 8.41
CA ASN A 183 15.87 -1.58 7.22
C ASN A 183 17.39 -1.50 7.49
N TYR A 184 17.79 -0.71 8.49
CA TYR A 184 19.18 -0.57 8.94
C TYR A 184 19.48 -1.22 10.31
N ASP A 185 18.57 -2.00 10.88
CA ASP A 185 18.91 -2.86 12.01
C ASP A 185 19.85 -3.98 11.55
N ASN A 186 20.84 -4.31 12.37
CA ASN A 186 21.80 -5.34 12.04
C ASN A 186 21.26 -6.72 12.40
N LEU A 187 21.35 -7.69 11.49
CA LEU A 187 20.90 -9.06 11.73
C LEU A 187 21.76 -9.83 12.74
N ARG A 188 22.98 -9.39 13.06
CA ARG A 188 23.91 -10.07 14.00
C ARG A 188 24.06 -9.33 15.32
N HIS A 189 24.05 -8.01 15.28
CA HIS A 189 24.34 -7.13 16.42
C HIS A 189 23.15 -6.21 16.69
N PHE A 190 22.10 -6.76 17.30
CA PHE A 190 20.88 -6.01 17.66
C PHE A 190 20.72 -6.00 19.18
N ALA A 191 20.86 -4.82 19.79
CA ALA A 191 20.76 -4.69 21.25
C ALA A 191 19.29 -4.73 21.69
N LYS A 192 18.94 -5.68 22.57
CA LYS A 192 17.63 -5.80 23.25
C LYS A 192 16.40 -5.92 22.34
N LYS A 193 16.58 -6.27 21.06
CA LYS A 193 15.49 -6.58 20.13
C LYS A 193 15.33 -8.09 19.94
N LEU A 194 14.15 -8.53 19.57
CA LEU A 194 13.84 -9.89 19.14
C LEU A 194 14.16 -10.06 17.65
N ASP A 195 14.74 -11.19 17.28
CA ASP A 195 14.77 -11.63 15.88
C ASP A 195 13.84 -12.83 15.69
N PRO A 196 12.60 -12.62 15.22
CA PRO A 196 11.62 -13.71 15.10
C PRO A 196 11.96 -14.71 13.98
N ARG A 197 13.01 -14.48 13.19
CA ARG A 197 13.49 -15.41 12.14
C ARG A 197 14.37 -16.53 12.71
N ARG A 198 14.76 -16.45 13.99
CA ARG A 198 15.65 -17.42 14.65
C ARG A 198 14.87 -18.25 15.67
N GLU A 199 15.15 -19.54 15.74
CA GLU A 199 14.70 -20.36 16.85
C GLU A 199 15.38 -19.91 18.15
N GLY A 200 14.61 -19.72 19.22
CA GLY A 200 15.11 -19.52 20.59
C GLY A 200 15.10 -18.10 21.15
N GLY A 201 14.82 -17.05 20.35
CA GLY A 201 14.66 -15.67 20.88
C GLY A 201 15.87 -15.12 21.66
N ASP A 202 17.04 -15.73 21.54
CA ASP A 202 18.20 -15.41 22.39
C ASP A 202 18.75 -14.02 22.08
N GLN A 203 18.53 -13.12 23.05
CA GLN A 203 19.30 -11.89 23.22
C GLN A 203 20.73 -12.28 23.56
N ARG A 204 21.66 -12.06 22.62
CA ARG A 204 23.09 -11.96 22.96
C ARG A 204 23.44 -10.52 23.29
#